data_AF-A0A7Y3XY48-F1
#
_entry.id   AF-A0A7Y3XY48-F1
#
_cell.length_a   1.000
_cell.length_b   1.000
_cell.length_c   1.000
_cell.angle_alpha   90.00
_cell.angle_beta   90.00
_cell.angle_gamma   90.00
#
_symmetry.space_group_name_H-M   'P 1'
#
loop_
_entity.id
_entity.type
_entity.pdbx_description
1 polymer ?
#
loop_
_entity_poly.entity_id
_entity_poly.type
_entity_poly.pdbx_seq_one_letter_code
_entity_poly.pdbx_strand_id
1 'polypeptide(L)'
;MKKTLILVLTIAISLSSFTKTYASNATNIKRIYGKDRYKTSVNISNNFKNGSLQNIIVTSGKNFPDALAGSVLSKKLDAPIVLAGSTIKESADCIEYIDNNLSKSGTIYLLGGQGSINSSFENHIKNKGFKNIVRLGGKDRFETNMSIVNFMNVKKNTPIFIVNAFGFADALSISSIASIKGYPIIMTSDSKLSLQAKEMIEKIQPKEIYIIGGQGSVKDIIKNEIKTISPWLKENNINRIEGQDRYATSLNICKYFNLDADNAVIANGSNFPDALSGSALASKLNSPIILTNGSDISNQKSFIDSKKFKTVYLLGGLSSINLKIEYSLKGSDNITENERTYINSLISYCSKFYYESNKASLYILETFGDIFSNKTIENLSQEDKNKELLDNIIKGYDDLEIYFKTHRKNLISLRNDVYNLQGPENMISLKENYIKNIDNYIDNVDKITEVCNSYKKALTNIKFNFKINTFQDLKNELKKISTTEKAFLNINKELEKSEQSIGKLVEDLSTIRSSIE
;
A
#
# COMPACT_ATOMS: atom_id res chain seq x y z
N MET A 1 57.99 7.40 -34.65
CA MET A 1 57.21 8.01 -35.77
C MET A 1 56.79 6.94 -36.75
N LYS A 2 55.51 6.97 -37.15
CA LYS A 2 54.92 6.26 -38.29
C LYS A 2 54.96 4.72 -38.26
N LYS A 3 54.06 4.09 -37.49
CA LYS A 3 53.44 2.79 -37.87
C LYS A 3 52.20 2.34 -37.08
N THR A 4 51.47 3.25 -36.44
CA THR A 4 50.24 2.90 -35.67
C THR A 4 49.01 3.73 -36.02
N LEU A 5 49.03 4.48 -37.13
CA LEU A 5 47.95 5.40 -37.51
C LEU A 5 47.13 4.98 -38.74
N ILE A 6 47.25 3.73 -39.21
CA ILE A 6 46.51 3.21 -40.39
C ILE A 6 45.62 1.99 -40.05
N LEU A 7 45.57 1.56 -38.79
CA LEU A 7 44.62 0.53 -38.32
C LEU A 7 43.36 1.11 -37.65
N VAL A 8 43.34 2.41 -37.36
CA VAL A 8 42.23 3.09 -36.67
C VAL A 8 41.21 3.69 -37.66
N LEU A 9 41.58 3.89 -38.94
CA LEU A 9 40.70 4.53 -39.93
C LEU A 9 39.81 3.56 -40.73
N THR A 10 40.08 2.25 -40.70
CA THR A 10 39.28 1.25 -41.43
C THR A 10 38.15 0.62 -40.60
N ILE A 11 38.13 0.85 -39.29
CA ILE A 11 37.03 0.41 -38.40
C ILE A 11 35.94 1.51 -38.28
N ALA A 12 36.23 2.74 -38.72
CA ALA A 12 35.35 3.89 -38.55
C ALA A 12 34.24 4.04 -39.61
N ILE A 13 34.13 3.15 -40.62
CA ILE A 13 33.18 3.32 -41.75
C ILE A 13 32.17 2.16 -41.88
N SER A 14 32.21 1.12 -41.03
CA SER A 14 31.25 -0.01 -41.09
C SER A 14 30.35 -0.17 -39.85
N LEU A 15 30.27 0.84 -38.99
CA LEU A 15 29.38 0.86 -37.81
C LEU A 15 28.36 2.01 -37.87
N SER A 16 27.93 2.40 -39.06
CA SER A 16 26.58 2.96 -39.21
C SER A 16 25.58 1.79 -39.15
N SER A 17 25.50 1.14 -37.99
CA SER A 17 24.28 0.45 -37.63
C SER A 17 23.19 1.51 -37.73
N PHE A 18 22.30 1.36 -38.71
CA PHE A 18 20.97 1.92 -38.58
C PHE A 18 20.45 1.39 -37.25
N THR A 19 20.60 2.16 -36.18
CA THR A 19 19.75 1.99 -35.02
C THR A 19 18.37 2.23 -35.60
N LYS A 20 17.64 1.15 -35.86
CA LYS A 20 16.20 1.23 -35.76
C LYS A 20 15.98 1.67 -34.32
N THR A 21 15.84 2.98 -34.12
CA THR A 21 15.18 3.52 -32.94
C THR A 21 13.79 2.93 -32.98
N TYR A 22 13.65 1.75 -32.38
CA TYR A 22 12.35 1.29 -31.95
C TYR A 22 11.89 2.36 -30.97
N ALA A 23 10.86 3.12 -31.35
CA ALA A 23 10.12 3.88 -30.37
C ALA A 23 9.71 2.86 -29.28
N SER A 24 10.38 2.94 -28.14
CA SER A 24 9.92 2.34 -26.90
C SER A 24 8.51 2.88 -26.71
N ASN A 25 7.48 2.07 -27.01
CA ASN A 25 6.11 2.39 -26.63
C ASN A 25 6.05 2.23 -25.10
N ALA A 26 6.69 3.18 -24.41
CA ALA A 26 6.86 3.14 -22.98
C ALA A 26 5.48 3.26 -22.33
N THR A 27 5.11 2.25 -21.55
CA THR A 27 3.85 2.26 -20.80
C THR A 27 3.83 3.48 -19.88
N ASN A 28 2.84 4.35 -20.05
CA ASN A 28 2.64 5.50 -19.18
C ASN A 28 2.04 5.04 -17.85
N ILE A 29 2.73 5.30 -16.73
CA ILE A 29 2.24 4.92 -15.40
C ILE A 29 1.64 6.15 -14.72
N LYS A 30 0.34 6.11 -14.41
CA LYS A 30 -0.38 7.22 -13.78
C LYS A 30 -1.00 6.79 -12.46
N ARG A 31 -0.51 7.34 -11.35
CA ARG A 31 -1.14 7.15 -10.04
C ARG A 31 -2.28 8.14 -9.81
N ILE A 32 -3.40 7.66 -9.29
CA ILE A 32 -4.53 8.47 -8.83
C ILE A 32 -4.78 8.14 -7.35
N TYR A 33 -4.62 9.14 -6.50
CA TYR A 33 -4.71 8.97 -5.05
C TYR A 33 -5.11 10.28 -4.38
N GLY A 34 -5.50 10.20 -3.11
CA GLY A 34 -5.66 11.34 -2.22
C GLY A 34 -5.25 10.97 -0.79
N LYS A 35 -5.40 11.91 0.14
CA LYS A 35 -5.06 11.74 1.57
C LYS A 35 -5.79 10.56 2.24
N ASP A 36 -6.96 10.21 1.73
CA ASP A 36 -7.82 9.13 2.22
C ASP A 36 -8.66 8.55 1.08
N ARG A 37 -9.49 7.55 1.40
CA ARG A 37 -10.38 6.88 0.43
C ARG A 37 -11.39 7.81 -0.23
N TYR A 38 -11.86 8.84 0.47
CA TYR A 38 -12.85 9.77 -0.04
C TYR A 38 -12.21 10.66 -1.09
N LYS A 39 -11.04 11.25 -0.78
CA LYS A 39 -10.30 12.05 -1.73
C LYS A 39 -9.78 11.23 -2.92
N THR A 40 -9.32 9.99 -2.70
CA THR A 40 -8.97 9.08 -3.81
C THR A 40 -10.17 8.86 -4.73
N SER A 41 -11.37 8.60 -4.18
CA SER A 41 -12.57 8.41 -5.00
C SER A 41 -12.95 9.65 -5.82
N VAL A 42 -12.78 10.86 -5.25
CA VAL A 42 -12.97 12.14 -5.96
C VAL A 42 -11.95 12.31 -7.07
N ASN A 43 -10.68 12.02 -6.80
CA ASN A 43 -9.60 12.13 -7.80
C ASN A 43 -9.76 11.12 -8.95
N ILE A 44 -10.30 9.92 -8.67
CA ILE A 44 -10.72 8.97 -9.69
C ILE A 44 -11.89 9.55 -10.49
N SER A 45 -12.91 10.07 -9.82
CA SER A 45 -14.11 10.63 -10.43
C SER A 45 -13.82 11.83 -11.34
N ASN A 46 -12.77 12.60 -11.06
CA ASN A 46 -12.31 13.70 -11.92
C ASN A 46 -11.98 13.27 -13.36
N ASN A 47 -11.77 11.98 -13.64
CA ASN A 47 -11.56 11.46 -15.00
C ASN A 47 -12.87 11.28 -15.79
N PHE A 48 -14.03 11.59 -15.20
CA PHE A 48 -15.32 11.68 -15.89
C PHE A 48 -15.64 13.10 -16.38
N LYS A 49 -14.83 14.09 -16.02
CA LYS A 49 -15.08 15.51 -16.28
C LYS A 49 -15.00 15.85 -17.77
N ASN A 50 -16.17 15.94 -18.41
CA ASN A 50 -16.37 16.57 -19.73
C ASN A 50 -17.52 17.60 -19.60
N GLY A 51 -17.34 18.62 -18.75
CA GLY A 51 -18.40 19.57 -18.39
C GLY A 51 -19.26 19.10 -17.20
N SER A 52 -20.47 19.63 -17.06
CA SER A 52 -21.40 19.25 -15.98
C SER A 52 -21.95 17.83 -16.21
N LEU A 53 -21.71 16.96 -15.23
CA LEU A 53 -22.25 15.60 -15.20
C LEU A 53 -23.76 15.63 -15.08
N GLN A 54 -24.43 14.64 -15.68
CA GLN A 54 -25.87 14.42 -15.51
C GLN A 54 -26.17 13.42 -14.40
N ASN A 55 -25.22 12.55 -14.08
CA ASN A 55 -25.41 11.47 -13.11
C ASN A 55 -24.16 11.34 -12.22
N ILE A 56 -24.37 11.15 -10.92
CA ILE A 56 -23.33 10.72 -9.97
C ILE A 56 -23.87 9.57 -9.15
N ILE A 57 -23.07 8.52 -8.97
CA ILE A 57 -23.37 7.42 -8.07
C ILE A 57 -22.64 7.67 -6.75
N VAL A 58 -23.36 7.60 -5.64
CA VAL A 58 -22.82 7.76 -4.29
C VAL A 58 -23.02 6.46 -3.52
N THR A 59 -21.96 6.00 -2.86
CA THR A 59 -22.00 4.83 -1.99
C THR A 59 -21.13 5.02 -0.75
N SER A 60 -21.31 4.16 0.26
CA SER A 60 -20.54 4.22 1.49
C SER A 60 -19.06 3.91 1.22
N GLY A 61 -18.17 4.76 1.72
CA GLY A 61 -16.74 4.46 1.82
C GLY A 61 -16.39 3.57 3.01
N LYS A 62 -17.37 3.23 3.87
CA LYS A 62 -17.16 2.43 5.10
C LYS A 62 -17.51 0.95 4.91
N ASN A 63 -18.46 0.64 4.03
CA ASN A 63 -18.91 -0.73 3.75
C ASN A 63 -19.11 -0.94 2.24
N PHE A 64 -18.85 -2.15 1.73
CA PHE A 64 -18.74 -2.45 0.30
C PHE A 64 -19.96 -3.12 -0.39
N PRO A 65 -20.78 -3.98 0.27
CA PRO A 65 -21.69 -4.89 -0.45
C PRO A 65 -22.68 -4.18 -1.38
N ASP A 66 -23.22 -3.04 -0.95
CA ASP A 66 -24.23 -2.28 -1.69
C ASP A 66 -23.74 -1.76 -3.05
N ALA A 67 -22.42 -1.66 -3.26
CA ALA A 67 -21.85 -1.10 -4.48
C ALA A 67 -21.08 -2.11 -5.35
N LEU A 68 -21.02 -3.40 -4.99
CA LEU A 68 -20.30 -4.39 -5.80
C LEU A 68 -20.90 -4.57 -7.22
N ALA A 69 -22.17 -4.22 -7.43
CA ALA A 69 -22.81 -4.16 -8.75
C ALA A 69 -22.83 -2.73 -9.37
N GLY A 70 -22.24 -1.74 -8.68
CA GLY A 70 -22.32 -0.33 -9.04
C GLY A 70 -21.54 0.03 -10.31
N SER A 71 -20.52 -0.73 -10.69
CA SER A 71 -19.74 -0.49 -11.91
C SER A 71 -20.59 -0.62 -13.17
N VAL A 72 -21.49 -1.62 -13.21
CA VAL A 72 -22.36 -1.86 -14.36
C VAL A 72 -23.34 -0.70 -14.51
N LEU A 73 -23.85 -0.20 -13.39
CA LEU A 73 -24.68 1.00 -13.33
C LEU A 73 -23.91 2.26 -13.77
N SER A 74 -22.67 2.42 -13.31
CA SER A 74 -21.77 3.50 -13.71
C SER A 74 -21.60 3.56 -15.23
N LYS A 75 -21.39 2.41 -15.89
CA LYS A 75 -21.29 2.34 -17.35
C LYS A 75 -22.60 2.68 -18.05
N LYS A 76 -23.75 2.21 -17.54
CA LYS A 76 -25.07 2.55 -18.12
C LYS A 76 -25.40 4.04 -18.03
N LEU A 77 -24.99 4.70 -16.94
CA LEU A 77 -25.31 6.10 -16.67
C LEU A 77 -24.22 7.09 -17.11
N ASP A 78 -23.07 6.60 -17.59
CA ASP A 78 -21.80 7.37 -17.73
C ASP A 78 -21.51 8.22 -16.48
N ALA A 79 -21.59 7.58 -15.31
CA ALA A 79 -21.53 8.24 -14.01
C ALA A 79 -20.30 7.78 -13.20
N PRO A 80 -19.57 8.68 -12.52
CA PRO A 80 -18.56 8.26 -11.55
C PRO A 80 -19.19 7.64 -10.30
N ILE A 81 -18.41 6.84 -9.57
CA ILE A 81 -18.74 6.35 -8.23
C ILE A 81 -17.92 7.15 -7.20
N VAL A 82 -18.61 7.92 -6.36
CA VAL A 82 -18.03 8.77 -5.32
C VAL A 82 -18.36 8.20 -3.95
N LEU A 83 -17.38 8.18 -3.04
CA LEU A 83 -17.56 7.60 -1.71
C LEU A 83 -17.97 8.66 -0.69
N ALA A 84 -18.99 8.36 0.10
CA ALA A 84 -19.44 9.16 1.24
C ALA A 84 -19.13 8.47 2.58
N GLY A 85 -18.90 9.25 3.63
CA GLY A 85 -18.71 8.74 4.99
C GLY A 85 -20.03 8.62 5.76
N SER A 86 -19.92 8.32 7.05
CA SER A 86 -21.09 8.17 7.94
C SER A 86 -21.67 9.51 8.40
N THR A 87 -20.92 10.59 8.25
CA THR A 87 -21.33 11.95 8.66
C THR A 87 -21.14 12.94 7.51
N ILE A 88 -21.77 14.12 7.60
CA ILE A 88 -21.55 15.22 6.64
C ILE A 88 -20.08 15.63 6.58
N LYS A 89 -19.38 15.66 7.73
CA LYS A 89 -17.96 16.00 7.81
C LYS A 89 -17.09 14.98 7.07
N GLU A 90 -17.33 13.68 7.28
CA GLU A 90 -16.60 12.64 6.54
C GLU A 90 -16.94 12.64 5.04
N SER A 91 -18.15 13.08 4.69
CA SER A 91 -18.62 13.19 3.30
C SER A 91 -18.26 14.50 2.61
N ALA A 92 -17.43 15.36 3.23
CA ALA A 92 -17.14 16.70 2.72
C ALA A 92 -16.60 16.69 1.28
N ASP A 93 -15.61 15.83 0.99
CA ASP A 93 -15.05 15.70 -0.37
C ASP A 93 -16.08 15.21 -1.39
N CYS A 94 -17.01 14.32 -1.00
CA CYS A 94 -18.09 13.84 -1.86
C CYS A 94 -19.12 14.93 -2.15
N ILE A 95 -19.53 15.67 -1.12
CA ILE A 95 -20.50 16.76 -1.22
C ILE A 95 -19.94 17.87 -2.11
N GLU A 96 -18.70 18.29 -1.88
CA GLU A 96 -18.02 19.28 -2.71
C GLU A 96 -17.91 18.82 -4.17
N TYR A 97 -17.60 17.54 -4.40
CA TYR A 97 -17.57 17.00 -5.75
C TYR A 97 -18.95 17.05 -6.43
N ILE A 98 -20.03 16.73 -5.72
CA ILE A 98 -21.40 16.83 -6.27
C ILE A 98 -21.72 18.28 -6.62
N ASP A 99 -21.50 19.23 -5.70
CA ASP A 99 -21.78 20.66 -5.90
C ASP A 99 -21.09 21.23 -7.14
N ASN A 100 -19.83 20.88 -7.32
CA ASN A 100 -18.99 21.46 -8.36
C ASN A 100 -19.17 20.80 -9.74
N ASN A 101 -19.69 19.57 -9.80
CA ASN A 101 -19.62 18.76 -11.02
C ASN A 101 -20.97 18.24 -11.51
N LEU A 102 -22.02 18.21 -10.70
CA LEU A 102 -23.34 17.74 -11.12
C LEU A 102 -24.22 18.93 -11.56
N SER A 103 -24.88 18.80 -12.71
CA SER A 103 -25.94 19.73 -13.10
C SER A 103 -27.03 19.79 -12.01
N LYS A 104 -27.64 20.95 -11.75
CA LYS A 104 -28.77 21.05 -10.80
C LYS A 104 -30.00 20.23 -11.24
N SER A 105 -30.12 19.94 -12.54
CA SER A 105 -31.12 19.00 -13.07
C SER A 105 -30.66 17.54 -13.08
N GLY A 106 -29.38 17.28 -12.79
CA GLY A 106 -28.79 15.94 -12.78
C GLY A 106 -29.28 15.08 -11.62
N THR A 107 -29.03 13.78 -11.72
CA THR A 107 -29.51 12.77 -10.78
C THR A 107 -28.39 12.20 -9.92
N ILE A 108 -28.66 12.06 -8.62
CA ILE A 108 -27.78 11.41 -7.66
C ILE A 108 -28.35 10.03 -7.34
N TYR A 109 -27.58 8.99 -7.66
CA TYR A 109 -27.95 7.60 -7.39
C TYR A 109 -27.27 7.13 -6.11
N LEU A 110 -28.05 6.91 -5.05
CA LEU A 110 -27.54 6.40 -3.78
C LEU A 110 -27.61 4.87 -3.79
N LEU A 111 -26.46 4.20 -3.67
CA LEU A 111 -26.41 2.75 -3.52
C LEU A 111 -26.45 2.36 -2.05
N GLY A 112 -27.43 1.54 -1.68
CA GLY A 112 -27.63 1.07 -0.33
C GLY A 112 -28.72 1.79 0.45
N GLY A 113 -29.15 1.16 1.54
CA GLY A 113 -30.17 1.69 2.44
C GLY A 113 -29.68 2.88 3.28
N GLN A 114 -30.54 3.36 4.19
CA GLN A 114 -30.22 4.48 5.08
C GLN A 114 -29.07 4.17 6.07
N GLY A 115 -28.79 2.90 6.35
CA GLY A 115 -27.62 2.50 7.14
C GLY A 115 -26.28 2.72 6.42
N SER A 116 -26.28 2.75 5.08
CA SER A 116 -25.09 2.97 4.27
C SER A 116 -24.93 4.45 3.88
N ILE A 117 -26.00 5.06 3.37
CA ILE A 117 -26.08 6.51 3.09
C ILE A 117 -27.30 7.06 3.82
N ASN A 118 -27.07 7.75 4.94
CA ASN A 118 -28.14 8.17 5.84
C ASN A 118 -28.98 9.35 5.32
N SER A 119 -30.13 9.56 5.96
CA SER A 119 -31.06 10.63 5.62
C SER A 119 -30.48 12.03 5.84
N SER A 120 -29.49 12.17 6.74
CA SER A 120 -28.80 13.45 6.96
C SER A 120 -28.01 13.87 5.70
N PHE A 121 -27.27 12.94 5.09
CA PHE A 121 -26.61 13.17 3.79
C PHE A 121 -27.62 13.54 2.71
N GLU A 122 -28.70 12.78 2.57
CA GLU A 122 -29.72 13.02 1.55
C GLU A 122 -30.38 14.39 1.71
N ASN A 123 -30.75 14.76 2.94
CA ASN A 123 -31.34 16.07 3.25
C ASN A 123 -30.35 17.21 3.00
N HIS A 124 -29.07 17.03 3.33
CA HIS A 124 -28.03 18.02 3.07
C HIS A 124 -27.89 18.32 1.57
N ILE A 125 -27.90 17.28 0.74
CA ILE A 125 -27.84 17.39 -0.72
C ILE A 125 -29.11 18.07 -1.29
N LYS A 126 -30.30 17.74 -0.77
CA LYS A 126 -31.56 18.42 -1.15
C LYS A 126 -31.52 19.91 -0.82
N ASN A 127 -31.01 20.28 0.35
CA ASN A 127 -30.89 21.67 0.78
C ASN A 127 -29.89 22.47 -0.08
N LYS A 128 -28.94 21.80 -0.74
CA LYS A 128 -28.04 22.39 -1.75
C LYS A 128 -28.69 22.54 -3.14
N GLY A 129 -29.96 22.20 -3.28
CA GLY A 129 -30.77 22.41 -4.48
C GLY A 129 -30.79 21.24 -5.46
N PHE A 130 -30.23 20.08 -5.10
CA PHE A 130 -30.33 18.87 -5.93
C PHE A 130 -31.63 18.13 -5.63
N LYS A 131 -32.56 18.14 -6.59
CA LYS A 131 -33.91 17.60 -6.41
C LYS A 131 -34.05 16.13 -6.81
N ASN A 132 -33.22 15.67 -7.75
CA ASN A 132 -33.31 14.33 -8.31
C ASN A 132 -32.37 13.37 -7.56
N ILE A 133 -32.91 12.66 -6.58
CA ILE A 133 -32.17 11.64 -5.83
C ILE A 133 -32.91 10.30 -5.97
N VAL A 134 -32.21 9.29 -6.48
CA VAL A 134 -32.73 7.93 -6.65
C VAL A 134 -31.95 7.00 -5.74
N ARG A 135 -32.65 6.32 -4.82
CA ARG A 135 -32.03 5.32 -3.95
C ARG A 135 -32.24 3.92 -4.51
N LEU A 136 -31.15 3.21 -4.77
CA LEU A 136 -31.13 1.80 -5.14
C LEU A 136 -30.54 1.02 -3.95
N GLY A 137 -31.41 0.66 -3.01
CA GLY A 137 -31.01 0.00 -1.76
C GLY A 137 -32.17 -0.77 -1.15
N GLY A 138 -31.86 -1.86 -0.45
CA GLY A 138 -32.83 -2.70 0.24
C GLY A 138 -32.48 -2.92 1.71
N LYS A 139 -33.17 -3.87 2.35
CA LYS A 139 -32.93 -4.24 3.76
C LYS A 139 -31.55 -4.89 3.95
N ASP A 140 -31.05 -5.54 2.92
CA ASP A 140 -29.74 -6.19 2.91
C ASP A 140 -29.04 -6.05 1.55
N ARG A 141 -27.84 -6.62 1.46
CA ARG A 141 -27.00 -6.59 0.25
C ARG A 141 -27.63 -7.30 -0.96
N PHE A 142 -28.48 -8.31 -0.74
CA PHE A 142 -29.13 -9.06 -1.81
C PHE A 142 -30.29 -8.26 -2.39
N GLU A 143 -31.10 -7.61 -1.54
CA GLU A 143 -32.14 -6.68 -1.97
C GLU A 143 -31.55 -5.44 -2.66
N THR A 144 -30.46 -4.87 -2.15
CA THR A 144 -29.73 -3.78 -2.84
C THR A 144 -29.24 -4.24 -4.21
N ASN A 145 -28.62 -5.42 -4.30
CA ASN A 145 -28.17 -5.98 -5.56
C ASN A 145 -29.32 -6.15 -6.56
N MET A 146 -30.46 -6.69 -6.13
CA MET A 146 -31.65 -6.84 -6.96
C MET A 146 -32.23 -5.49 -7.41
N SER A 147 -32.24 -4.48 -6.55
CA SER A 147 -32.66 -3.12 -6.90
C SER A 147 -31.82 -2.54 -8.03
N ILE A 148 -30.49 -2.69 -7.95
CA ILE A 148 -29.55 -2.25 -9.00
C ILE A 148 -29.79 -3.02 -10.30
N VAL A 149 -29.84 -4.36 -10.25
CA VAL A 149 -30.02 -5.20 -11.45
C VAL A 149 -31.38 -4.95 -12.13
N ASN A 150 -32.45 -4.76 -11.36
CA ASN A 150 -33.76 -4.41 -11.92
C ASN A 150 -33.74 -3.02 -12.60
N PHE A 151 -33.06 -2.03 -12.01
CA PHE A 151 -32.87 -0.72 -12.64
C PHE A 151 -32.08 -0.80 -13.95
N MET A 152 -31.17 -1.77 -14.07
CA MET A 152 -30.44 -2.00 -15.31
C MET A 152 -31.35 -2.47 -16.46
N ASN A 153 -32.52 -3.03 -16.18
CA ASN A 153 -33.49 -3.53 -17.16
C ASN A 153 -32.82 -4.38 -18.26
N VAL A 154 -32.00 -5.35 -17.84
CA VAL A 154 -31.25 -6.21 -18.75
C VAL A 154 -32.18 -7.08 -19.58
N LYS A 155 -31.81 -7.34 -20.83
CA LYS A 155 -32.62 -8.16 -21.74
C LYS A 155 -32.59 -9.63 -21.28
N LYS A 156 -33.66 -10.36 -21.62
CA LYS A 156 -33.69 -11.82 -21.50
C LYS A 156 -32.51 -12.45 -22.27
N ASN A 157 -32.01 -13.59 -21.81
CA ASN A 157 -30.84 -14.29 -22.35
C ASN A 157 -29.49 -13.55 -22.18
N THR A 158 -29.44 -12.43 -21.44
CA THR A 158 -28.17 -11.77 -21.11
C THR A 158 -27.36 -12.66 -20.17
N PRO A 159 -26.08 -12.97 -20.46
CA PRO A 159 -25.22 -13.69 -19.52
C PRO A 159 -25.04 -12.94 -18.20
N ILE A 160 -24.76 -13.66 -17.12
CA ILE A 160 -24.63 -13.10 -15.78
C ILE A 160 -23.35 -13.55 -15.08
N PHE A 161 -22.94 -12.75 -14.08
CA PHE A 161 -21.87 -13.10 -13.15
C PHE A 161 -22.45 -13.43 -11.78
N ILE A 162 -22.02 -14.53 -11.17
CA ILE A 162 -22.36 -14.93 -9.80
C ILE A 162 -21.14 -14.72 -8.92
N VAL A 163 -21.30 -13.92 -7.87
CA VAL A 163 -20.21 -13.56 -6.92
C VAL A 163 -20.66 -13.76 -5.48
N ASN A 164 -19.71 -14.00 -4.59
CA ASN A 164 -19.98 -14.02 -3.15
C ASN A 164 -20.28 -12.59 -2.65
N ALA A 165 -21.34 -12.42 -1.87
CA ALA A 165 -21.79 -11.12 -1.37
C ALA A 165 -20.97 -10.60 -0.17
N PHE A 166 -20.20 -11.47 0.50
CA PHE A 166 -19.42 -11.24 1.71
C PHE A 166 -17.92 -11.08 1.46
N GLY A 167 -17.43 -11.41 0.26
CA GLY A 167 -16.08 -11.12 -0.22
C GLY A 167 -16.11 -10.11 -1.38
N PHE A 168 -15.36 -9.02 -1.27
CA PHE A 168 -15.38 -7.98 -2.31
C PHE A 168 -14.45 -8.27 -3.50
N ALA A 169 -13.36 -9.02 -3.30
CA ALA A 169 -12.27 -9.05 -4.27
C ALA A 169 -12.66 -9.70 -5.61
N ASP A 170 -13.45 -10.78 -5.57
CA ASP A 170 -13.95 -11.47 -6.77
C ASP A 170 -14.90 -10.56 -7.56
N ALA A 171 -15.83 -9.92 -6.87
CA ALA A 171 -16.78 -8.99 -7.46
C ALA A 171 -16.10 -7.74 -8.06
N LEU A 172 -15.13 -7.16 -7.36
CA LEU A 172 -14.34 -6.04 -7.87
C LEU A 172 -13.47 -6.45 -9.06
N SER A 173 -12.92 -7.66 -9.08
CA SER A 173 -12.11 -8.14 -10.19
C SER A 173 -12.91 -8.29 -11.49
N ILE A 174 -14.17 -8.73 -11.40
CA ILE A 174 -15.03 -8.87 -12.60
C ILE A 174 -15.77 -7.58 -12.97
N SER A 175 -15.80 -6.58 -12.07
CA SER A 175 -16.61 -5.36 -12.19
C SER A 175 -16.49 -4.63 -13.53
N SER A 176 -15.27 -4.36 -14.00
CA SER A 176 -15.02 -3.65 -15.26
C SER A 176 -15.50 -4.46 -16.47
N ILE A 177 -15.20 -5.75 -16.51
CA ILE A 177 -15.63 -6.66 -17.58
C ILE A 177 -17.16 -6.81 -17.60
N ALA A 178 -17.79 -6.95 -16.43
CA ALA A 178 -19.25 -6.98 -16.30
C ALA A 178 -19.88 -5.72 -16.89
N SER A 179 -19.29 -4.57 -16.61
CA SER A 179 -19.76 -3.28 -17.10
C SER A 179 -19.57 -3.13 -18.62
N ILE A 180 -18.40 -3.50 -19.14
CA ILE A 180 -18.08 -3.45 -20.57
C ILE A 180 -18.99 -4.37 -21.39
N LYS A 181 -19.28 -5.57 -20.87
CA LYS A 181 -20.17 -6.54 -21.53
C LYS A 181 -21.67 -6.26 -21.29
N GLY A 182 -22.01 -5.42 -20.31
CA GLY A 182 -23.39 -5.18 -19.89
C GLY A 182 -24.03 -6.37 -19.16
N TYR A 183 -23.22 -7.25 -18.56
CA TYR A 183 -23.70 -8.42 -17.84
C TYR A 183 -23.92 -8.05 -16.37
N PRO A 184 -25.09 -8.32 -15.78
CA PRO A 184 -25.33 -8.00 -14.38
C PRO A 184 -24.52 -8.92 -13.46
N ILE A 185 -24.09 -8.35 -12.34
CA ILE A 185 -23.49 -9.08 -11.22
C ILE A 185 -24.61 -9.45 -10.25
N ILE A 186 -24.79 -10.73 -10.01
CA ILE A 186 -25.75 -11.31 -9.08
C ILE A 186 -24.99 -11.86 -7.87
N MET A 187 -25.43 -11.48 -6.67
CA MET A 187 -24.76 -11.84 -5.42
C MET A 187 -25.41 -13.05 -4.76
N THR A 188 -24.58 -13.92 -4.18
CA THR A 188 -24.99 -15.11 -3.40
C THR A 188 -24.21 -15.21 -2.09
N SER A 189 -24.67 -16.04 -1.14
CA SER A 189 -23.78 -16.52 -0.08
C SER A 189 -22.80 -17.57 -0.64
N ASP A 190 -21.90 -18.09 0.20
CA ASP A 190 -20.94 -19.12 -0.19
C ASP A 190 -21.62 -20.45 -0.58
N SER A 191 -22.82 -20.71 -0.06
CA SER A 191 -23.42 -22.06 -0.03
C SER A 191 -24.92 -22.07 -0.33
N LYS A 192 -25.56 -20.90 -0.50
CA LYS A 192 -26.98 -20.82 -0.84
C LYS A 192 -27.31 -19.62 -1.74
N LEU A 193 -28.02 -19.86 -2.84
CA LEU A 193 -28.61 -18.78 -3.62
C LEU A 193 -29.70 -18.08 -2.79
N SER A 194 -29.61 -16.76 -2.64
CA SER A 194 -30.69 -15.97 -2.03
C SER A 194 -31.96 -16.04 -2.87
N LEU A 195 -33.11 -15.74 -2.27
CA LEU A 195 -34.38 -15.67 -3.00
C LEU A 195 -34.28 -14.67 -4.18
N GLN A 196 -33.68 -13.51 -3.91
CA GLN A 196 -33.47 -12.45 -4.89
C GLN A 196 -32.57 -12.90 -6.05
N ALA A 197 -31.53 -13.70 -5.77
CA ALA A 197 -30.68 -14.26 -6.82
C ALA A 197 -31.46 -15.22 -7.72
N LYS A 198 -32.30 -16.09 -7.14
CA LYS A 198 -33.16 -17.03 -7.90
C LYS A 198 -34.13 -16.28 -8.80
N GLU A 199 -34.85 -15.31 -8.25
CA GLU A 199 -35.79 -14.47 -9.00
C GLU A 199 -35.12 -13.75 -10.18
N MET A 200 -33.92 -13.18 -9.98
CA MET A 200 -33.18 -12.53 -11.05
C MET A 200 -32.74 -13.52 -12.13
N ILE A 201 -32.27 -14.71 -11.77
CA ILE A 201 -31.87 -15.75 -12.72
C ILE A 201 -33.07 -16.21 -13.56
N GLU A 202 -34.21 -16.48 -12.91
CA GLU A 202 -35.44 -16.91 -13.57
C GLU A 202 -36.02 -15.83 -14.50
N LYS A 203 -35.95 -14.56 -14.09
CA LYS A 203 -36.40 -13.43 -14.90
C LYS A 203 -35.52 -13.19 -16.12
N ILE A 204 -34.19 -13.23 -15.94
CA ILE A 204 -33.22 -12.95 -17.01
C ILE A 204 -33.13 -14.14 -17.97
N GLN A 205 -33.32 -15.37 -17.49
CA GLN A 205 -33.07 -16.61 -18.23
C GLN A 205 -31.73 -16.56 -18.98
N PRO A 206 -30.60 -16.38 -18.28
CA PRO A 206 -29.30 -16.20 -18.93
C PRO A 206 -28.97 -17.39 -19.83
N LYS A 207 -28.31 -17.11 -20.96
CA LYS A 207 -27.75 -18.17 -21.84
C LYS A 207 -26.41 -18.71 -21.36
N GLU A 208 -25.78 -18.01 -20.41
CA GLU A 208 -24.48 -18.36 -19.84
C GLU A 208 -24.32 -17.72 -18.46
N ILE A 209 -23.72 -18.45 -17.53
CA ILE A 209 -23.47 -18.03 -16.15
C ILE A 209 -21.98 -18.23 -15.85
N TYR A 210 -21.36 -17.18 -15.30
CA TYR A 210 -19.99 -17.23 -14.81
C TYR A 210 -19.98 -17.14 -13.29
N ILE A 211 -19.52 -18.19 -12.62
CA ILE A 211 -19.23 -18.19 -11.19
C ILE A 211 -17.81 -17.64 -11.01
N ILE A 212 -17.67 -16.55 -10.27
CA ILE A 212 -16.39 -15.89 -10.03
C ILE A 212 -15.94 -16.15 -8.61
N GLY A 213 -14.71 -16.67 -8.47
CA GLY A 213 -14.14 -17.11 -7.20
C GLY A 213 -14.15 -18.62 -7.07
N GLY A 214 -13.19 -19.13 -6.28
CA GLY A 214 -13.07 -20.56 -6.03
C GLY A 214 -14.03 -21.10 -4.97
N GLN A 215 -13.92 -22.38 -4.63
CA GLN A 215 -14.83 -23.03 -3.68
C GLN A 215 -14.85 -22.39 -2.27
N GLY A 216 -13.76 -21.74 -1.84
CA GLY A 216 -13.73 -20.99 -0.59
C GLY A 216 -14.59 -19.71 -0.61
N SER A 217 -14.94 -19.21 -1.81
CA SER A 217 -15.80 -18.04 -2.02
C SER A 217 -17.21 -18.46 -2.44
N VAL A 218 -17.34 -19.32 -3.45
CA VAL A 218 -18.63 -19.83 -3.94
C VAL A 218 -18.53 -21.34 -4.10
N LYS A 219 -19.11 -22.11 -3.18
CA LYS A 219 -19.05 -23.58 -3.17
C LYS A 219 -19.81 -24.18 -4.35
N ASP A 220 -19.48 -25.41 -4.71
CA ASP A 220 -20.10 -26.12 -5.85
C ASP A 220 -21.59 -26.40 -5.65
N ILE A 221 -22.09 -26.35 -4.42
CA ILE A 221 -23.54 -26.43 -4.16
C ILE A 221 -24.31 -25.31 -4.88
N ILE A 222 -23.73 -24.12 -5.02
CA ILE A 222 -24.32 -23.02 -5.80
C ILE A 222 -24.44 -23.40 -7.27
N LYS A 223 -23.41 -24.03 -7.85
CA LYS A 223 -23.45 -24.52 -9.23
C LYS A 223 -24.59 -25.53 -9.41
N ASN A 224 -24.80 -26.41 -8.44
CA ASN A 224 -25.90 -27.38 -8.47
C ASN A 224 -27.27 -26.69 -8.34
N GLU A 225 -27.43 -25.73 -7.43
CA GLU A 225 -28.67 -24.94 -7.34
C GLU A 225 -28.97 -24.20 -8.65
N ILE A 226 -27.96 -23.60 -9.29
CA ILE A 226 -28.09 -22.91 -10.58
C ILE A 226 -28.63 -23.87 -11.65
N LYS A 227 -28.10 -25.10 -11.75
CA LYS A 227 -28.59 -26.12 -12.70
C LYS A 227 -30.05 -26.46 -12.47
N THR A 228 -30.45 -26.64 -11.20
CA THR A 228 -31.82 -26.98 -10.82
C THR A 228 -32.81 -25.90 -11.23
N ILE A 229 -32.48 -24.63 -11.00
CA ILE A 229 -33.39 -23.51 -11.33
C ILE A 229 -33.26 -23.04 -12.79
N SER A 230 -32.22 -23.47 -13.50
CA SER A 230 -31.95 -23.08 -14.89
C SER A 230 -31.89 -24.31 -15.82
N PRO A 231 -32.98 -25.09 -15.96
CA PRO A 231 -32.98 -26.31 -16.77
C PRO A 231 -32.74 -26.07 -18.27
N TRP A 232 -32.81 -24.80 -18.73
CA TRP A 232 -32.47 -24.41 -20.10
C TRP A 232 -30.95 -24.30 -20.36
N LEU A 233 -30.11 -24.30 -19.32
CA LEU A 233 -28.66 -24.21 -19.43
C LEU A 233 -28.03 -25.60 -19.51
N LYS A 234 -27.06 -25.75 -20.43
CA LYS A 234 -26.17 -26.92 -20.44
C LYS A 234 -25.01 -26.71 -19.46
N GLU A 235 -24.38 -27.80 -19.03
CA GLU A 235 -23.25 -27.76 -18.10
C GLU A 235 -22.13 -26.81 -18.55
N ASN A 236 -21.80 -26.82 -19.84
CA ASN A 236 -20.76 -25.99 -20.44
C ASN A 236 -21.13 -24.50 -20.57
N ASN A 237 -22.37 -24.13 -20.24
CA ASN A 237 -22.79 -22.74 -20.11
C ASN A 237 -22.65 -22.22 -18.67
N ILE A 238 -22.17 -23.02 -17.73
CA ILE A 238 -21.92 -22.63 -16.34
C ILE A 238 -20.43 -22.74 -16.05
N ASN A 239 -19.72 -21.63 -16.26
CA ASN A 239 -18.27 -21.53 -16.19
C ASN A 239 -17.82 -21.03 -14.82
N ARG A 240 -16.76 -21.60 -14.24
CA ARG A 240 -16.10 -21.06 -13.05
C ARG A 240 -14.77 -20.41 -13.44
N ILE A 241 -14.52 -19.21 -12.95
CA ILE A 241 -13.23 -18.53 -13.06
C ILE A 241 -12.71 -18.29 -11.65
N GLU A 242 -11.58 -18.91 -11.31
CA GLU A 242 -11.02 -18.91 -9.96
C GLU A 242 -9.49 -18.88 -9.99
N GLY A 243 -8.88 -18.67 -8.84
CA GLY A 243 -7.44 -18.77 -8.60
C GLY A 243 -7.17 -19.09 -7.14
N GLN A 244 -5.90 -19.39 -6.82
CA GLN A 244 -5.48 -19.78 -5.46
C GLN A 244 -5.71 -18.69 -4.41
N ASP A 245 -5.69 -17.43 -4.85
CA ASP A 245 -6.03 -16.27 -4.05
C ASP A 245 -6.80 -15.23 -4.88
N ARG A 246 -7.11 -14.09 -4.23
CA ARG A 246 -7.84 -12.98 -4.86
C ARG A 246 -7.10 -12.34 -6.04
N TYR A 247 -5.77 -12.39 -6.03
CA TYR A 247 -4.93 -11.77 -7.05
C TYR A 247 -4.82 -12.69 -8.28
N ALA A 248 -4.66 -14.00 -8.06
CA ALA A 248 -4.72 -15.03 -9.09
C ALA A 248 -6.11 -15.09 -9.74
N THR A 249 -7.20 -15.00 -8.96
CA THR A 249 -8.57 -14.92 -9.50
C THR A 249 -8.72 -13.69 -10.40
N SER A 250 -8.27 -12.51 -9.92
CA SER A 250 -8.27 -11.27 -10.71
C SER A 250 -7.52 -11.42 -12.05
N LEU A 251 -6.34 -12.04 -12.01
CA LEU A 251 -5.53 -12.25 -13.20
C LEU A 251 -6.16 -13.27 -14.16
N ASN A 252 -6.75 -14.35 -13.64
CA ASN A 252 -7.42 -15.37 -14.44
C ASN A 252 -8.67 -14.82 -15.14
N ILE A 253 -9.41 -13.92 -14.48
CA ILE A 253 -10.50 -13.15 -15.11
C ILE A 253 -9.98 -12.34 -16.30
N CYS A 254 -8.88 -11.61 -16.11
CA CYS A 254 -8.27 -10.81 -17.17
C CYS A 254 -7.80 -11.66 -18.36
N LYS A 255 -7.20 -12.83 -18.09
CA LYS A 255 -6.76 -13.79 -19.11
C LYS A 255 -7.93 -14.45 -19.85
N TYR A 256 -8.98 -14.84 -19.12
CA TYR A 256 -10.15 -15.51 -19.70
C TYR A 256 -10.89 -14.61 -20.69
N PHE A 257 -11.18 -13.37 -20.27
CA PHE A 257 -11.91 -12.43 -21.13
C PHE A 257 -11.03 -11.70 -22.13
N ASN A 258 -9.72 -11.65 -21.87
CA ASN A 258 -8.68 -11.19 -22.78
C ASN A 258 -9.01 -9.87 -23.50
N LEU A 259 -9.52 -8.87 -22.76
CA LEU A 259 -9.96 -7.61 -23.36
C LEU A 259 -8.85 -7.00 -24.23
N ASP A 260 -9.26 -6.51 -25.40
CA ASP A 260 -8.46 -5.63 -26.24
C ASP A 260 -8.65 -4.20 -25.69
N ALA A 261 -7.65 -3.71 -24.98
CA ALA A 261 -7.74 -2.47 -24.23
C ALA A 261 -6.42 -1.71 -24.29
N ASP A 262 -6.52 -0.40 -24.46
CA ASP A 262 -5.37 0.50 -24.46
C ASP A 262 -4.80 0.74 -23.05
N ASN A 263 -5.60 0.52 -22.01
CA ASN A 263 -5.22 0.81 -20.63
C ASN A 263 -5.50 -0.37 -19.69
N ALA A 264 -4.87 -0.35 -18.53
CA ALA A 264 -5.23 -1.18 -17.39
C ALA A 264 -5.37 -0.33 -16.12
N VAL A 265 -6.21 -0.77 -15.19
CA VAL A 265 -6.36 -0.16 -13.88
C VAL A 265 -5.90 -1.15 -12.82
N ILE A 266 -5.06 -0.72 -11.89
CA ILE A 266 -4.50 -1.55 -10.82
C ILE A 266 -4.93 -0.98 -9.49
N ALA A 267 -5.42 -1.84 -8.61
CA ALA A 267 -5.82 -1.47 -7.26
C ALA A 267 -5.35 -2.52 -6.25
N ASN A 268 -5.20 -2.12 -4.99
CA ASN A 268 -4.92 -3.06 -3.92
C ASN A 268 -6.17 -3.94 -3.66
N GLY A 269 -6.01 -5.27 -3.64
CA GLY A 269 -7.09 -6.22 -3.38
C GLY A 269 -7.32 -6.55 -1.90
N SER A 270 -6.49 -6.06 -0.98
CA SER A 270 -6.64 -6.23 0.48
C SER A 270 -7.64 -5.23 1.08
N ASN A 271 -7.94 -4.12 0.38
CA ASN A 271 -8.92 -3.11 0.78
C ASN A 271 -9.77 -2.70 -0.43
N PHE A 272 -11.03 -2.34 -0.22
CA PHE A 272 -12.01 -2.17 -1.32
C PHE A 272 -12.18 -0.75 -1.91
N PRO A 273 -12.02 0.39 -1.17
CA PRO A 273 -12.53 1.68 -1.63
C PRO A 273 -11.94 2.18 -2.96
N ASP A 274 -10.63 2.02 -3.13
CA ASP A 274 -9.91 2.46 -4.33
C ASP A 274 -10.32 1.64 -5.56
N ALA A 275 -10.41 0.31 -5.40
CA ALA A 275 -10.88 -0.60 -6.44
C ALA A 275 -12.37 -0.38 -6.79
N LEU A 276 -13.20 -0.07 -5.79
CA LEU A 276 -14.64 0.18 -5.97
C LEU A 276 -14.89 1.43 -6.82
N SER A 277 -14.32 2.57 -6.44
CA SER A 277 -14.40 3.79 -7.25
C SER A 277 -13.65 3.64 -8.58
N GLY A 278 -12.52 2.93 -8.55
CA GLY A 278 -11.70 2.56 -9.71
C GLY A 278 -12.41 1.72 -10.76
N SER A 279 -13.35 0.87 -10.35
CA SER A 279 -14.13 0.04 -11.27
C SER A 279 -14.93 0.88 -12.28
N ALA A 280 -15.42 2.05 -11.86
CA ALA A 280 -16.07 3.02 -12.74
C ALA A 280 -15.08 3.57 -13.78
N LEU A 281 -13.88 3.96 -13.35
CA LEU A 281 -12.82 4.43 -14.25
C LEU A 281 -12.40 3.35 -15.25
N ALA A 282 -12.16 2.12 -14.78
CA ALA A 282 -11.82 0.99 -15.63
C ALA A 282 -12.93 0.75 -16.69
N SER A 283 -14.19 0.81 -16.26
CA SER A 283 -15.35 0.68 -17.15
C SER A 283 -15.44 1.82 -18.18
N LYS A 284 -15.13 3.07 -17.79
CA LYS A 284 -15.09 4.22 -18.69
C LYS A 284 -14.02 4.06 -19.76
N LEU A 285 -12.83 3.58 -19.37
CA LEU A 285 -11.68 3.36 -20.24
C LEU A 285 -11.78 2.09 -21.11
N ASN A 286 -12.84 1.29 -20.95
CA ASN A 286 -12.97 -0.05 -21.53
C ASN A 286 -11.77 -0.95 -21.18
N SER A 287 -11.30 -0.86 -19.94
CA SER A 287 -10.07 -1.49 -19.46
C SER A 287 -10.34 -2.49 -18.34
N PRO A 288 -9.51 -3.54 -18.20
CA PRO A 288 -9.57 -4.42 -17.05
C PRO A 288 -9.16 -3.70 -15.76
N ILE A 289 -9.68 -4.18 -14.64
CA ILE A 289 -9.16 -3.87 -13.31
C ILE A 289 -8.41 -5.10 -12.77
N ILE A 290 -7.17 -4.89 -12.33
CA ILE A 290 -6.25 -5.92 -11.87
C ILE A 290 -5.95 -5.68 -10.39
N LEU A 291 -6.10 -6.71 -9.56
CA LEU A 291 -5.80 -6.63 -8.13
C LEU A 291 -4.37 -7.11 -7.84
N THR A 292 -3.68 -6.38 -6.96
CA THR A 292 -2.38 -6.73 -6.36
C THR A 292 -2.46 -6.65 -4.83
N ASN A 293 -1.52 -7.28 -4.12
CA ASN A 293 -1.35 -7.09 -2.68
C ASN A 293 -0.76 -5.72 -2.31
N GLY A 294 -0.29 -4.95 -3.31
CA GLY A 294 0.29 -3.62 -3.11
C GLY A 294 1.78 -3.62 -2.76
N SER A 295 2.41 -4.79 -2.59
CA SER A 295 3.85 -4.94 -2.34
C SER A 295 4.60 -5.76 -3.40
N ASP A 296 3.89 -6.64 -4.12
CA ASP A 296 4.40 -7.49 -5.19
C ASP A 296 3.39 -7.51 -6.35
N ILE A 297 3.91 -7.37 -7.57
CA ILE A 297 3.15 -7.36 -8.82
C ILE A 297 3.70 -8.37 -9.84
N SER A 298 4.66 -9.21 -9.47
CA SER A 298 5.42 -10.03 -10.42
C SER A 298 4.52 -10.88 -11.33
N ASN A 299 3.45 -11.48 -10.76
CA ASN A 299 2.49 -12.29 -11.53
C ASN A 299 1.63 -11.46 -12.50
N GLN A 300 1.20 -10.27 -12.08
CA GLN A 300 0.41 -9.36 -12.90
C GLN A 300 1.28 -8.69 -13.97
N LYS A 301 2.55 -8.42 -13.67
CA LYS A 301 3.49 -7.74 -14.55
C LYS A 301 3.65 -8.50 -15.87
N SER A 302 3.84 -9.81 -15.83
CA SER A 302 3.94 -10.63 -17.04
C SER A 302 2.72 -10.48 -17.96
N PHE A 303 1.52 -10.36 -17.39
CA PHE A 303 0.31 -10.11 -18.16
C PHE A 303 0.26 -8.68 -18.72
N ILE A 304 0.60 -7.69 -17.90
CA ILE A 304 0.67 -6.27 -18.29
C ILE A 304 1.66 -6.08 -19.46
N ASP A 305 2.86 -6.65 -19.34
CA ASP A 305 3.91 -6.60 -20.36
C ASP A 305 3.46 -7.28 -21.66
N SER A 306 2.78 -8.43 -21.56
CA SER A 306 2.25 -9.14 -22.74
C SER A 306 1.18 -8.35 -23.49
N LYS A 307 0.44 -7.51 -22.77
CA LYS A 307 -0.67 -6.71 -23.31
C LYS A 307 -0.24 -5.38 -23.90
N LYS A 308 0.95 -4.88 -23.57
CA LYS A 308 1.50 -3.61 -24.08
C LYS A 308 0.51 -2.45 -23.91
N PHE A 309 -0.10 -2.33 -22.72
CA PHE A 309 -0.99 -1.22 -22.41
C PHE A 309 -0.28 0.12 -22.63
N LYS A 310 -0.96 1.11 -23.22
CA LYS A 310 -0.46 2.48 -23.38
C LYS A 310 -0.38 3.19 -22.04
N THR A 311 -1.38 3.02 -21.18
CA THR A 311 -1.39 3.60 -19.82
C THR A 311 -1.82 2.57 -18.78
N VAL A 312 -1.11 2.54 -17.66
CA VAL A 312 -1.49 1.78 -16.47
C VAL A 312 -1.80 2.75 -15.34
N TYR A 313 -3.03 2.69 -14.84
CA TYR A 313 -3.51 3.54 -13.75
C TYR A 313 -3.32 2.81 -12.42
N LEU A 314 -2.56 3.39 -11.49
CA LEU A 314 -2.42 2.88 -10.13
C LEU A 314 -3.38 3.63 -9.20
N LEU A 315 -4.26 2.91 -8.50
CA LEU A 315 -5.25 3.52 -7.62
C LEU A 315 -4.84 3.38 -6.15
N GLY A 316 -4.79 4.52 -5.48
CA GLY A 316 -4.41 4.62 -4.07
C GLY A 316 -2.99 5.13 -3.84
N GLY A 317 -2.77 5.64 -2.62
CA GLY A 317 -1.48 6.15 -2.18
C GLY A 317 -0.44 5.05 -1.99
N LEU A 318 0.75 5.42 -1.50
CA LEU A 318 1.89 4.51 -1.36
C LEU A 318 1.68 3.41 -0.30
N SER A 319 0.80 3.63 0.68
CA SER A 319 0.37 2.60 1.63
C SER A 319 -0.57 1.56 1.00
N SER A 320 -1.20 1.88 -0.13
CA SER A 320 -2.07 0.98 -0.89
C SER A 320 -1.28 0.26 -1.96
N ILE A 321 -0.51 0.97 -2.79
CA ILE A 321 0.38 0.37 -3.79
C ILE A 321 1.75 1.01 -3.64
N ASN A 322 2.73 0.23 -3.18
CA ASN A 322 4.06 0.71 -2.85
C ASN A 322 4.74 1.35 -4.07
N LEU A 323 5.62 2.33 -3.81
CA LEU A 323 6.32 3.08 -4.85
C LEU A 323 7.14 2.15 -5.75
N LYS A 324 7.75 1.09 -5.19
CA LYS A 324 8.51 0.11 -5.98
C LYS A 324 7.69 -0.58 -7.08
N ILE A 325 6.38 -0.78 -6.87
CA ILE A 325 5.50 -1.31 -7.92
C ILE A 325 5.33 -0.31 -9.06
N GLU A 326 5.24 0.98 -8.75
CA GLU A 326 5.16 2.02 -9.78
C GLU A 326 6.42 2.03 -10.64
N TYR A 327 7.59 1.96 -10.01
CA TYR A 327 8.87 1.96 -10.74
C TYR A 327 9.12 0.65 -11.49
N SER A 328 8.71 -0.50 -10.95
CA SER A 328 8.85 -1.77 -11.69
C SER A 328 7.97 -1.82 -12.94
N LEU A 329 6.92 -1.00 -13.02
CA LEU A 329 6.08 -0.83 -14.21
C LEU A 329 6.54 0.31 -15.13
N LYS A 330 7.34 1.26 -14.65
CA LYS A 330 7.92 2.32 -15.49
C LYS A 330 9.04 1.71 -16.34
N GLY A 331 9.09 2.08 -17.62
CA GLY A 331 10.29 1.84 -18.42
C GLY A 331 11.42 2.77 -17.97
N SER A 332 12.68 2.34 -18.11
CA SER A 332 13.88 3.12 -17.75
C SER A 332 13.91 4.50 -18.44
N ASP A 333 13.34 4.60 -19.65
CA ASP A 333 13.17 5.85 -20.41
C ASP A 333 12.25 6.88 -19.73
N ASN A 334 11.30 6.43 -18.90
CA ASN A 334 10.32 7.29 -18.21
C ASN A 334 10.79 7.75 -16.83
N ILE A 335 12.05 7.46 -16.47
CA ILE A 335 12.64 7.83 -15.19
C ILE A 335 13.65 8.94 -15.44
N THR A 336 13.53 10.04 -14.69
CA THR A 336 14.35 11.24 -14.83
C THR A 336 15.69 11.10 -14.12
N GLU A 337 16.71 11.84 -14.59
CA GLU A 337 18.04 11.86 -13.93
C GLU A 337 17.97 12.36 -12.48
N ASN A 338 17.05 13.28 -12.20
CA ASN A 338 16.76 13.76 -10.85
C ASN A 338 16.25 12.62 -9.95
N GLU A 339 15.33 11.78 -10.44
CA GLU A 339 14.87 10.60 -9.71
C GLU A 339 16.01 9.61 -9.45
N ARG A 340 16.88 9.33 -10.44
CA ARG A 340 18.04 8.43 -10.24
C ARG A 340 19.00 8.96 -9.17
N THR A 341 19.37 10.24 -9.30
CA THR A 341 20.31 10.92 -8.38
C THR A 341 19.76 10.92 -6.96
N TYR A 342 18.47 11.20 -6.81
CA TYR A 342 17.80 11.22 -5.51
C TYR A 342 17.75 9.85 -4.85
N ILE A 343 17.39 8.79 -5.59
CA ILE A 343 17.40 7.41 -5.07
C ILE A 343 18.82 6.98 -4.66
N ASN A 344 19.83 7.26 -5.49
CA ASN A 344 21.23 6.93 -5.18
C ASN A 344 21.74 7.69 -3.96
N SER A 345 21.32 8.95 -3.79
CA SER A 345 21.65 9.74 -2.61
C SER A 345 21.04 9.14 -1.35
N LEU A 346 19.76 8.78 -1.37
CA LEU A 346 19.11 8.12 -0.23
C LEU A 346 19.78 6.77 0.12
N ILE A 347 20.13 5.95 -0.87
CA ILE A 347 20.89 4.71 -0.64
C ILE A 347 22.23 5.02 0.04
N SER A 348 22.95 6.02 -0.45
CA SER A 348 24.22 6.45 0.16
C SER A 348 24.05 6.89 1.61
N TYR A 349 22.99 7.64 1.94
CA TYR A 349 22.71 8.04 3.32
C TYR A 349 22.35 6.86 4.21
N CYS A 350 21.56 5.89 3.73
CA CYS A 350 21.34 4.64 4.45
C CYS A 350 22.65 3.88 4.72
N SER A 351 23.56 3.81 3.75
CA SER A 351 24.88 3.19 3.95
C SER A 351 25.72 3.95 4.99
N LYS A 352 25.69 5.29 4.99
CA LYS A 352 26.37 6.11 6.01
C LYS A 352 25.78 5.88 7.40
N PHE A 353 24.46 5.75 7.52
CA PHE A 353 23.82 5.38 8.78
C PHE A 353 24.34 4.04 9.30
N TYR A 354 24.34 2.99 8.47
CA TYR A 354 24.87 1.68 8.89
C TYR A 354 26.35 1.73 9.28
N TYR A 355 27.15 2.52 8.57
CA TYR A 355 28.54 2.74 8.94
C TYR A 355 28.66 3.35 10.36
N GLU A 356 27.89 4.40 10.65
CA GLU A 356 27.89 5.04 11.98
C GLU A 356 27.36 4.11 13.07
N SER A 357 26.28 3.35 12.83
CA SER A 357 25.73 2.39 13.79
C SER A 357 26.69 1.25 14.08
N ASN A 358 27.32 0.67 13.05
CA ASN A 358 28.30 -0.40 13.22
C ASN A 358 29.53 0.08 14.00
N LYS A 359 29.99 1.32 13.73
CA LYS A 359 31.09 1.93 14.48
C LYS A 359 30.75 2.07 15.96
N ALA A 360 29.49 2.38 16.29
CA ALA A 360 29.03 2.44 17.68
C ALA A 360 29.03 1.07 18.34
N SER A 361 28.52 0.04 17.67
CA SER A 361 28.55 -1.34 18.18
C SER A 361 29.98 -1.82 18.44
N LEU A 362 30.91 -1.56 17.52
CA LEU A 362 32.32 -1.92 17.69
C LEU A 362 32.97 -1.18 18.86
N TYR A 363 32.73 0.14 18.98
CA TYR A 363 33.27 0.94 20.07
C TYR A 363 32.77 0.44 21.44
N ILE A 364 31.50 0.06 21.55
CA ILE A 364 30.94 -0.54 22.77
C ILE A 364 31.68 -1.85 23.11
N LEU A 365 31.85 -2.74 22.13
CA LEU A 365 32.52 -4.02 22.31
C LEU A 365 33.99 -3.85 22.73
N GLU A 366 34.72 -2.94 22.08
CA GLU A 366 36.10 -2.60 22.42
C GLU A 366 36.20 -2.04 23.84
N THR A 367 35.32 -1.09 24.19
CA THR A 367 35.32 -0.48 25.52
C THR A 367 35.09 -1.53 26.62
N PHE A 368 34.10 -2.41 26.47
CA PHE A 368 33.88 -3.48 27.44
C PHE A 368 34.99 -4.55 27.41
N GLY A 369 35.55 -4.85 26.23
CA GLY A 369 36.70 -5.74 26.09
C GLY A 369 37.91 -5.23 26.88
N ASP A 370 38.20 -3.93 26.80
CA ASP A 370 39.30 -3.29 27.52
C ASP A 370 39.05 -3.28 29.03
N ILE A 371 37.84 -2.93 29.48
CA ILE A 371 37.44 -2.95 30.90
C ILE A 371 37.70 -4.32 31.54
N PHE A 372 37.36 -5.40 30.84
CA PHE A 372 37.45 -6.77 31.34
C PHE A 372 38.73 -7.50 30.91
N SER A 373 39.68 -6.80 30.27
CA SER A 373 40.96 -7.40 29.90
C SER A 373 41.83 -7.63 31.14
N ASN A 374 42.27 -8.88 31.36
CA ASN A 374 43.02 -9.31 32.56
C ASN A 374 44.42 -8.66 32.74
N LYS A 375 44.87 -7.80 31.81
CA LYS A 375 46.28 -7.39 31.73
C LYS A 375 46.77 -6.50 32.89
N THR A 376 45.88 -5.82 33.60
CA THR A 376 46.28 -4.84 34.64
C THR A 376 46.25 -5.42 36.06
N ILE A 377 45.66 -6.61 36.25
CA ILE A 377 45.12 -7.03 37.57
C ILE A 377 45.88 -8.25 38.16
N GLU A 378 46.79 -8.88 37.42
CA GLU A 378 47.43 -10.14 37.85
C GLU A 378 48.28 -10.00 39.12
N ASN A 379 48.96 -8.86 39.32
CA ASN A 379 49.97 -8.66 40.39
C ASN A 379 49.50 -7.89 41.64
N LEU A 380 48.20 -7.59 41.78
CA LEU A 380 47.66 -6.78 42.89
C LEU A 380 47.10 -7.61 44.05
N SER A 381 46.88 -6.99 45.21
CA SER A 381 46.11 -7.61 46.30
C SER A 381 44.63 -7.74 45.90
N GLN A 382 43.88 -8.70 46.44
CA GLN A 382 42.47 -8.91 46.03
C GLN A 382 41.58 -7.67 46.22
N GLU A 383 41.86 -6.85 47.23
CA GLU A 383 41.14 -5.60 47.50
C GLU A 383 41.51 -4.50 46.48
N ASP A 384 42.79 -4.38 46.13
CA ASP A 384 43.27 -3.47 45.09
C ASP A 384 42.75 -3.88 43.70
N LYS A 385 42.67 -5.19 43.41
CA LYS A 385 42.07 -5.74 42.18
C LYS A 385 40.61 -5.29 42.01
N ASN A 386 39.81 -5.39 43.07
CA ASN A 386 38.39 -5.01 43.04
C ASN A 386 38.20 -3.50 42.84
N LYS A 387 39.04 -2.68 43.49
CA LYS A 387 39.00 -1.23 43.37
C LYS A 387 39.45 -0.75 41.99
N GLU A 388 40.53 -1.32 41.46
CA GLU A 388 41.01 -1.00 40.12
C GLU A 388 40.01 -1.42 39.03
N LEU A 389 39.40 -2.60 39.16
CA LEU A 389 38.34 -3.03 38.26
C LEU A 389 37.15 -2.06 38.28
N LEU A 390 36.71 -1.64 39.47
CA LEU A 390 35.62 -0.67 39.61
C LEU A 390 35.98 0.69 38.96
N ASP A 391 37.22 1.14 39.09
CA ASP A 391 37.72 2.37 38.48
C ASP A 391 37.75 2.28 36.95
N ASN A 392 38.19 1.14 36.41
CA ASN A 392 38.18 0.86 34.98
C ASN A 392 36.75 0.81 34.42
N ILE A 393 35.80 0.19 35.15
CA ILE A 393 34.40 0.17 34.74
C ILE A 393 33.82 1.59 34.71
N ILE A 394 34.04 2.39 35.77
CA ILE A 394 33.55 3.79 35.83
C ILE A 394 34.12 4.61 34.66
N LYS A 395 35.43 4.50 34.41
CA LYS A 395 36.08 5.17 33.28
C LYS A 395 35.50 4.74 31.94
N GLY A 396 35.27 3.44 31.74
CA GLY A 396 34.65 2.95 30.52
C GLY A 396 33.25 3.52 30.28
N TYR A 397 32.45 3.72 31.32
CA TYR A 397 31.17 4.43 31.19
C TYR A 397 31.31 5.93 30.89
N ASP A 398 32.37 6.60 31.37
CA ASP A 398 32.69 7.98 30.96
C ASP A 398 33.05 8.05 29.47
N ASP A 399 33.89 7.13 29.00
CA ASP A 399 34.31 7.04 27.61
C ASP A 399 33.09 6.77 26.69
N LEU A 400 32.19 5.85 27.09
CA LEU A 400 30.93 5.60 26.40
C LEU A 400 30.02 6.83 26.34
N GLU A 401 29.91 7.61 27.42
CA GLU A 401 29.10 8.84 27.43
C GLU A 401 29.63 9.86 26.42
N ILE A 402 30.94 10.07 26.38
CA ILE A 402 31.59 10.99 25.43
C ILE A 402 31.37 10.51 23.99
N TYR A 403 31.52 9.20 23.77
CA TYR A 403 31.31 8.59 22.47
C TYR A 403 29.86 8.73 22.00
N PHE A 404 28.87 8.40 22.83
CA PHE A 404 27.45 8.51 22.45
C PHE A 404 27.04 9.94 22.13
N LYS A 405 27.57 10.94 22.84
CA LYS A 405 27.37 12.36 22.47
C LYS A 405 27.91 12.69 21.07
N THR A 406 29.02 12.08 20.68
CA THR A 406 29.62 12.25 19.35
C THR A 406 28.81 11.50 18.28
N HIS A 407 28.49 10.24 18.52
CA HIS A 407 27.67 9.42 17.63
C HIS A 407 26.30 10.07 17.36
N ARG A 408 25.64 10.57 18.41
CA ARG A 408 24.41 11.36 18.30
C ARG A 408 24.55 12.57 17.37
N LYS A 409 25.63 13.34 17.48
CA LYS A 409 25.89 14.50 16.59
C LYS A 409 26.04 14.06 15.14
N ASN A 410 26.74 12.95 14.88
CA ASN A 410 26.90 12.40 13.54
C ASN A 410 25.54 11.99 12.94
N LEU A 411 24.70 11.31 13.72
CA LEU A 411 23.34 10.93 13.31
C LEU A 411 22.48 12.15 12.99
N ILE A 412 22.53 13.21 13.82
CA ILE A 412 21.82 14.47 13.56
C ILE A 412 22.29 15.11 12.26
N SER A 413 23.59 15.08 11.98
CA SER A 413 24.13 15.58 10.71
C SER A 413 23.54 14.81 9.53
N LEU A 414 23.59 13.46 9.55
CA LEU A 414 23.02 12.62 8.49
C LEU A 414 21.51 12.87 8.30
N ARG A 415 20.79 13.02 9.42
CA ARG A 415 19.35 13.33 9.43
C ARG A 415 19.05 14.67 8.77
N ASN A 416 19.84 15.71 9.08
CA ASN A 416 19.67 17.05 8.53
C ASN A 416 20.09 17.13 7.06
N ASP A 417 21.12 16.39 6.66
CA ASP A 417 21.51 16.28 5.25
C ASP A 417 20.35 15.72 4.41
N VAL A 418 19.69 14.65 4.88
CA VAL A 418 18.52 14.09 4.21
C VAL A 418 17.31 15.03 4.32
N TYR A 419 17.11 15.75 5.42
CA TYR A 419 16.06 16.76 5.52
C TYR A 419 16.19 17.83 4.41
N ASN A 420 17.41 18.29 4.14
CA ASN A 420 17.72 19.30 3.13
C ASN A 420 17.81 18.73 1.70
N LEU A 421 17.78 17.40 1.53
CA LEU A 421 17.81 16.77 0.22
C LEU A 421 16.56 17.17 -0.58
N GLN A 422 16.79 17.84 -1.72
CA GLN A 422 15.77 18.14 -2.69
C GLN A 422 15.50 16.91 -3.54
N GLY A 423 14.23 16.66 -3.86
CA GLY A 423 13.85 15.49 -4.62
C GLY A 423 12.47 15.60 -5.27
N PRO A 424 12.11 14.62 -6.09
CA PRO A 424 10.81 14.53 -6.73
C PRO A 424 9.66 14.49 -5.71
N GLU A 425 8.56 15.21 -5.99
CA GLU A 425 7.41 15.33 -5.09
C GLU A 425 6.78 13.96 -4.75
N ASN A 426 6.71 13.06 -5.74
CA ASN A 426 6.21 11.69 -5.58
C ASN A 426 7.12 10.78 -4.74
N MET A 427 8.33 11.23 -4.38
CA MET A 427 9.30 10.46 -3.60
C MET A 427 9.58 11.06 -2.21
N ILE A 428 8.88 12.13 -1.82
CA ILE A 428 9.06 12.81 -0.51
C ILE A 428 8.93 11.83 0.65
N SER A 429 7.98 10.89 0.57
CA SER A 429 7.75 9.90 1.63
C SER A 429 8.95 9.00 1.91
N LEU A 430 9.84 8.75 0.94
CA LEU A 430 11.07 7.98 1.16
C LEU A 430 12.01 8.72 2.11
N LYS A 431 12.13 10.05 1.92
CA LYS A 431 12.88 10.97 2.79
C LYS A 431 12.31 11.00 4.20
N GLU A 432 11.00 11.17 4.30
CA GLU A 432 10.30 11.24 5.58
C GLU A 432 10.43 9.92 6.35
N ASN A 433 10.39 8.78 5.65
CA ASN A 433 10.63 7.48 6.24
C ASN A 433 12.06 7.36 6.79
N TYR A 434 13.08 7.78 6.02
CA TYR A 434 14.45 7.84 6.53
C TYR A 434 14.54 8.70 7.79
N ILE A 435 14.09 9.96 7.72
CA ILE A 435 14.18 10.94 8.81
C ILE A 435 13.50 10.42 10.07
N LYS A 436 12.28 9.88 9.95
CA LYS A 436 11.53 9.33 11.09
C LYS A 436 12.28 8.19 11.78
N ASN A 437 12.90 7.28 11.02
CA ASN A 437 13.64 6.17 11.61
C ASN A 437 14.95 6.62 12.24
N ILE A 438 15.63 7.63 11.67
CA ILE A 438 16.82 8.21 12.29
C ILE A 438 16.46 8.99 13.57
N ASP A 439 15.35 9.73 13.58
CA ASP A 439 14.84 10.41 14.78
C ASP A 439 14.57 9.39 15.91
N ASN A 440 13.88 8.30 15.61
CA ASN A 440 13.66 7.21 16.56
C ASN A 440 14.98 6.59 17.07
N TYR A 441 15.97 6.42 16.20
CA TYR A 441 17.28 5.89 16.58
C TYR A 441 18.01 6.86 17.53
N ILE A 442 18.04 8.16 17.20
CA ILE A 442 18.62 9.22 18.03
C ILE A 442 17.96 9.26 19.41
N ASP A 443 16.63 9.20 19.48
CA ASP A 443 15.90 9.19 20.75
C ASP A 443 16.31 8.00 21.63
N ASN A 444 16.62 6.84 21.04
CA ASN A 444 17.08 5.67 21.76
C ASN A 444 18.57 5.75 22.14
N VAL A 445 19.40 6.45 21.35
CA VAL A 445 20.78 6.82 21.74
C VAL A 445 20.77 7.78 22.94
N ASP A 446 19.80 8.70 23.01
CA ASP A 446 19.64 9.57 24.19
C ASP A 446 19.30 8.75 25.44
N LYS A 447 18.34 7.83 25.33
CA LYS A 447 17.97 6.92 26.44
C LYS A 447 19.11 6.01 26.88
N ILE A 448 19.89 5.45 25.95
CA ILE A 448 21.02 4.57 26.32
C ILE A 448 22.13 5.36 27.02
N THR A 449 22.34 6.62 26.62
CA THR A 449 23.27 7.54 27.29
C THR A 449 22.84 7.83 28.73
N GLU A 450 21.55 8.08 28.96
CA GLU A 450 21.00 8.26 30.31
C GLU A 450 21.16 7.01 31.19
N VAL A 451 20.98 5.83 30.60
CA VAL A 451 21.19 4.53 31.25
C VAL A 451 22.66 4.36 31.66
N CYS A 452 23.62 4.62 30.75
CA CYS A 452 25.04 4.58 31.05
C CYS A 452 25.43 5.55 32.17
N ASN A 453 24.90 6.77 32.15
CA ASN A 453 25.12 7.76 33.20
C ASN A 453 24.56 7.31 34.56
N SER A 454 23.41 6.63 34.55
CA SER A 454 22.82 6.06 35.77
C SER A 454 23.67 4.93 36.34
N TYR A 455 24.20 4.04 35.50
CA TYR A 455 25.14 2.99 35.91
C TYR A 455 26.41 3.58 36.52
N LYS A 456 27.04 4.53 35.82
CA LYS A 456 28.22 5.23 36.28
C LYS A 456 28.02 5.86 37.67
N LYS A 457 26.89 6.54 37.87
CA LYS A 457 26.55 7.17 39.15
C LYS A 457 26.40 6.13 40.27
N ALA A 458 25.72 5.03 40.02
CA ALA A 458 25.58 3.95 41.00
C ALA A 458 26.93 3.31 41.37
N LEU A 459 27.78 3.02 40.37
CA LEU A 459 29.13 2.49 40.58
C LEU A 459 30.04 3.46 41.35
N THR A 460 29.93 4.75 41.04
CA THR A 460 30.64 5.81 41.77
C THR A 460 30.19 5.87 43.23
N ASN A 461 28.89 5.79 43.50
CA ASN A 461 28.36 5.73 44.87
C ASN A 461 28.85 4.48 45.61
N ILE A 462 28.86 3.32 44.96
CA ILE A 462 29.40 2.07 45.54
C ILE A 462 30.87 2.28 45.92
N LYS A 463 31.69 2.85 45.03
CA LYS A 463 33.11 3.18 45.29
C LYS A 463 33.29 4.07 46.53
N PHE A 464 32.43 5.06 46.75
CA PHE A 464 32.49 5.94 47.91
C PHE A 464 31.94 5.29 49.20
N ASN A 465 30.89 4.47 49.10
CA ASN A 465 30.28 3.79 50.25
C ASN A 465 31.19 2.70 50.85
N PHE A 466 32.09 2.11 50.05
CA PHE A 466 33.17 1.24 50.56
C PHE A 466 34.05 1.91 51.61
N LYS A 467 34.05 3.25 51.71
CA LYS A 467 34.86 3.97 52.70
C LYS A 467 34.11 4.38 53.97
N ILE A 468 32.76 4.47 54.01
CA ILE A 468 32.07 5.16 55.14
C ILE A 468 30.74 4.55 55.69
N ASN A 469 29.85 3.76 55.03
CA ASN A 469 28.66 3.23 55.77
C ASN A 469 27.85 2.04 55.15
N THR A 470 26.99 1.47 56.02
CA THR A 470 26.26 0.17 56.09
C THR A 470 25.75 -0.59 54.84
N PHE A 471 25.63 -1.92 54.98
CA PHE A 471 25.11 -2.91 53.99
C PHE A 471 23.80 -2.53 53.27
N GLN A 472 22.92 -1.76 53.92
CA GLN A 472 21.65 -1.35 53.34
C GLN A 472 21.80 -0.36 52.18
N ASP A 473 22.80 0.52 52.24
CA ASP A 473 23.08 1.49 51.17
C ASP A 473 23.66 0.80 49.93
N LEU A 474 24.54 -0.20 50.14
CA LEU A 474 25.05 -1.06 49.07
C LEU A 474 23.91 -1.83 48.38
N LYS A 475 22.99 -2.41 49.15
CA LYS A 475 21.82 -3.12 48.62
C LYS A 475 20.92 -2.23 47.76
N ASN A 476 20.75 -0.97 48.15
CA ASN A 476 19.95 0.00 47.40
C ASN A 476 20.62 0.37 46.06
N GLU A 477 21.93 0.60 46.02
CA GLU A 477 22.65 0.88 44.77
C GLU A 477 22.65 -0.33 43.82
N LEU A 478 22.83 -1.56 44.34
CA LEU A 478 22.72 -2.78 43.53
C LEU A 478 21.31 -2.98 42.93
N LYS A 479 20.25 -2.57 43.64
CA LYS A 479 18.88 -2.61 43.11
C LYS A 479 18.65 -1.58 41.99
N LYS A 480 19.32 -0.42 42.04
CA LYS A 480 19.28 0.54 40.93
C LYS A 480 19.89 -0.05 39.66
N ILE A 481 21.06 -0.68 39.78
CA ILE A 481 21.77 -1.38 38.69
C ILE A 481 20.86 -2.43 38.00
N SER A 482 20.16 -3.28 38.76
CA SER A 482 19.29 -4.31 38.18
C SER A 482 18.01 -3.76 37.53
N THR A 483 17.51 -2.62 37.99
CA THR A 483 16.35 -1.96 37.37
C THR A 483 16.75 -1.32 36.03
N THR A 484 17.96 -0.74 35.97
CA THR A 484 18.54 -0.15 34.77
C THR A 484 18.80 -1.18 33.67
N GLU A 485 19.09 -2.44 34.02
CA GLU A 485 19.38 -3.52 33.06
C GLU A 485 18.18 -3.86 32.17
N LYS A 486 16.98 -3.88 32.76
CA LYS A 486 15.74 -4.08 32.01
C LYS A 486 15.44 -2.94 31.04
N ALA A 487 15.76 -1.70 31.44
CA ALA A 487 15.60 -0.54 30.57
C ALA A 487 16.56 -0.63 29.37
N PHE A 488 17.82 -1.00 29.61
CA PHE A 488 18.82 -1.22 28.56
C PHE A 488 18.35 -2.24 27.50
N LEU A 489 17.86 -3.41 27.92
CA LEU A 489 17.42 -4.46 26.99
C LEU A 489 16.24 -4.00 26.10
N ASN A 490 15.32 -3.21 26.67
CA ASN A 490 14.21 -2.65 25.89
C ASN A 490 14.69 -1.60 24.88
N ILE A 491 15.62 -0.71 25.27
CA ILE A 491 16.20 0.29 24.36
C ILE A 491 16.93 -0.40 23.20
N ASN A 492 17.70 -1.46 23.47
CA ASN A 492 18.40 -2.21 22.44
C ASN A 492 17.44 -2.78 21.37
N LYS A 493 16.29 -3.33 21.78
CA LYS A 493 15.25 -3.80 20.84
C LYS A 493 14.69 -2.69 19.97
N GLU A 494 14.56 -1.47 20.49
CA GLU A 494 14.07 -0.32 19.72
C GLU A 494 15.12 0.24 18.74
N LEU A 495 16.42 0.16 19.09
CA LEU A 495 17.52 0.44 18.17
C LEU A 495 17.53 -0.57 17.01
N GLU A 496 17.43 -1.87 17.30
CA GLU A 496 17.36 -2.93 16.27
C GLU A 496 16.15 -2.74 15.33
N LYS A 497 14.98 -2.37 15.85
CA LYS A 497 13.79 -2.06 15.03
C LYS A 497 14.02 -0.89 14.08
N SER A 498 14.74 0.13 14.53
CA SER A 498 15.05 1.31 13.72
C SER A 498 16.02 0.92 12.59
N GLU A 499 17.02 0.09 12.87
CA GLU A 499 17.94 -0.46 11.86
C GLU A 499 17.23 -1.37 10.84
N GLN A 500 16.31 -2.24 11.29
CA GLN A 500 15.49 -3.06 10.41
C GLN A 500 14.59 -2.20 9.50
N SER A 501 14.08 -1.09 10.03
CA SER A 501 13.23 -0.17 9.26
C SER A 501 14.03 0.57 8.18
N ILE A 502 15.26 0.99 8.47
CA ILE A 502 16.18 1.52 7.45
C ILE A 502 16.56 0.43 6.43
N GLY A 503 16.73 -0.82 6.87
CA GLY A 503 17.04 -1.95 5.97
C GLY A 503 15.94 -2.20 4.96
N LYS A 504 14.67 -2.14 5.41
CA LYS A 504 13.52 -2.22 4.52
C LYS A 504 13.45 -1.04 3.53
N LEU A 505 13.82 0.17 3.97
CA LEU A 505 13.94 1.30 3.06
C LEU A 505 15.03 1.06 2.00
N VAL A 506 16.17 0.49 2.36
CA VAL A 506 17.24 0.13 1.40
C VAL A 506 16.75 -0.91 0.39
N GLU A 507 15.99 -1.92 0.82
CA GLU A 507 15.40 -2.92 -0.08
C GLU A 507 14.45 -2.27 -1.10
N ASP A 508 13.56 -1.39 -0.62
CA ASP A 508 12.63 -0.66 -1.48
C ASP A 508 13.37 0.28 -2.45
N LEU A 509 14.38 1.02 -1.97
CA LEU A 509 15.23 1.88 -2.81
C LEU A 509 16.03 1.08 -3.84
N SER A 510 16.55 -0.09 -3.45
CA SER A 510 17.31 -0.97 -4.35
C SER A 510 16.41 -1.56 -5.43
N THR A 511 15.19 -1.96 -5.07
CA THR A 511 14.21 -2.44 -6.06
C THR A 511 13.84 -1.34 -7.06
N ILE A 512 13.67 -0.11 -6.56
CA ILE A 512 13.46 1.05 -7.41
C ILE A 512 14.68 1.23 -8.32
N ARG A 513 15.90 1.28 -7.77
CA ARG A 513 17.15 1.44 -8.54
C ARG A 513 17.31 0.37 -9.63
N SER A 514 17.01 -0.89 -9.36
CA SER A 514 17.06 -1.96 -10.37
C SER A 514 16.00 -1.82 -11.48
N SER A 515 14.97 -1.00 -11.28
CA SER A 515 14.01 -0.64 -12.34
C SER A 515 14.46 0.60 -13.12
N ILE A 516 15.46 1.32 -12.61
CA ILE A 516 16.05 2.54 -13.21
C ILE A 516 17.22 2.19 -14.14
N GLU A 517 18.05 1.23 -13.73
CA GLU A 517 19.19 0.64 -14.47
C GLU A 517 18.71 -0.32 -15.55
#